data_AF-A0A951YVA0-F1
#
_entry.id   AF-A0A951YVA0-F1
#
_cell.length_a   1.000
_cell.length_b   1.000
_cell.length_c   1.000
_cell.angle_alpha   90.00
_cell.angle_beta   90.00
_cell.angle_gamma   90.00
#
_symmetry.space_group_name_H-M   'P 1'
#
loop_
_entity.id
_entity.type
_entity.pdbx_description
1 polymer ?
#
loop_
_entity_poly.entity_id
_entity_poly.type
_entity_poly.pdbx_seq_one_letter_code
_entity_poly.pdbx_strand_id
1 'polypeptide(L)'
;MNRTFARSQRGASLFVALVMMIAITLIGIAGATISTSEERMARNARDTNIALQAADAALRDAEADIVTARAISGATLFSTSCDYAGGKGLCIPPSTGTTQAWETWLTDTSRSLAYGEMTGVPSFIAGTSSGGVSSPPRYLVEAIPDTFGTSLKAGGSVRYVYRITSVGYGALAGTEVLLQEFFRP
;
A
#
# COMPACT_ATOMS: atom_id res chain seq x y z
N MET A 1 40.64 80.06 -4.32
CA MET A 1 41.02 79.03 -3.32
C MET A 1 39.81 78.13 -3.07
N ASN A 2 39.69 77.00 -3.77
CA ASN A 2 38.60 76.04 -3.55
C ASN A 2 39.11 74.89 -2.68
N ARG A 3 38.59 74.80 -1.44
CA ARG A 3 38.84 73.67 -0.54
C ARG A 3 37.90 72.52 -0.90
N THR A 4 38.42 71.48 -1.53
CA THR A 4 37.73 70.20 -1.70
C THR A 4 37.75 69.44 -0.37
N PHE A 5 36.59 69.24 0.24
CA PHE A 5 36.44 68.34 1.38
C PHE A 5 36.59 66.89 0.90
N ALA A 6 37.75 66.28 1.18
CA ALA A 6 37.93 64.84 1.01
C ALA A 6 37.09 64.12 2.08
N ARG A 7 35.94 63.57 1.66
CA ARG A 7 35.04 62.81 2.52
C ARG A 7 35.72 61.50 2.92
N SER A 8 36.10 61.39 4.18
CA SER A 8 36.62 60.15 4.79
C SER A 8 35.48 59.13 4.93
N GLN A 9 35.19 58.36 3.87
CA GLN A 9 34.48 57.09 3.99
C GLN A 9 35.51 55.99 4.29
N ARG A 10 35.66 55.62 5.56
CA ARG A 10 36.45 54.48 5.99
C ARG A 10 35.58 53.57 6.84
N GLY A 11 35.44 52.31 6.43
CA GLY A 11 35.18 51.19 7.35
C GLY A 11 33.85 50.44 7.22
N ALA A 12 32.77 51.01 6.66
CA ALA A 12 31.45 50.37 6.74
C ALA A 12 31.11 49.40 5.59
N SER A 13 31.77 49.49 4.42
CA SER A 13 31.41 48.71 3.23
C SER A 13 31.65 47.21 3.39
N LEU A 14 32.77 46.81 4.01
CA LEU A 14 33.08 45.41 4.30
C LEU A 14 32.05 44.79 5.26
N PHE A 15 31.63 45.54 6.28
CA PHE A 15 30.64 45.10 7.25
C PHE A 15 29.28 44.88 6.60
N VAL A 16 28.82 45.83 5.78
CA VAL A 16 27.56 45.70 5.03
C VAL A 16 27.63 44.53 4.04
N ALA A 17 28.75 44.36 3.34
CA ALA A 17 28.94 43.23 2.42
C ALA A 17 28.89 41.88 3.14
N LEU A 18 29.51 41.77 4.32
CA LEU A 18 29.50 40.55 5.13
C LEU A 18 28.10 40.24 5.68
N VAL A 19 27.37 41.25 6.16
CA VAL A 19 25.97 41.09 6.61
C VAL A 19 25.08 40.66 5.46
N MET A 20 25.21 41.28 4.27
CA MET A 20 24.46 40.88 3.08
C MET A 20 24.82 39.47 2.61
N MET A 21 26.10 39.10 2.65
CA MET A 21 26.55 37.75 2.32
C MET A 21 25.91 36.72 3.27
N ILE A 22 25.91 36.98 4.58
CA ILE A 22 25.25 36.11 5.56
C ILE A 22 23.74 36.03 5.33
N ALA A 23 23.08 37.16 5.03
CA ALA A 23 21.65 37.16 4.75
C ALA A 23 21.31 36.28 3.53
N ILE A 24 22.07 36.40 2.43
CA ILE A 24 21.86 35.60 1.22
C ILE A 24 22.15 34.11 1.48
N THR A 25 23.21 33.77 2.22
CA THR A 25 23.53 32.37 2.52
C THR A 25 22.45 31.71 3.37
N LEU A 26 21.89 32.41 4.36
CA LEU A 26 20.78 31.90 5.18
C LEU A 26 19.53 31.63 4.33
N ILE A 27 19.20 32.53 3.40
CA ILE A 27 18.09 32.33 2.46
C ILE A 27 18.38 31.12 1.55
N GLY A 28 19.61 30.98 1.06
CA GLY A 28 20.03 29.84 0.25
C GLY A 28 19.89 28.50 0.98
N ILE A 29 20.33 28.44 2.24
CA ILE A 29 20.20 27.23 3.09
C ILE A 29 18.72 26.92 3.33
N ALA A 30 17.92 27.92 3.69
CA ALA A 30 16.48 27.73 3.92
C ALA A 30 15.80 27.16 2.66
N GLY A 31 16.09 27.71 1.49
CA GLY A 31 15.60 27.18 0.20
C GLY A 31 15.99 25.71 -0.03
N ALA A 32 17.26 25.37 0.17
CA ALA A 32 17.74 23.99 0.02
C ALA A 32 17.04 23.00 1.00
N THR A 33 16.82 23.42 2.25
CA THR A 33 16.10 22.58 3.23
C THR A 33 14.64 22.33 2.85
N ILE A 34 13.96 23.32 2.26
CA ILE A 34 12.59 23.16 1.76
C ILE A 34 12.56 22.18 0.59
N SER A 35 13.42 22.37 -0.42
CA SER A 35 13.46 21.49 -1.60
C SER A 35 13.77 20.04 -1.24
N THR A 36 14.69 19.81 -0.30
CA THR A 36 15.01 18.44 0.16
C THR A 36 13.85 17.80 0.91
N SER A 37 13.04 18.58 1.64
CA SER A 37 11.81 18.10 2.29
C SER A 37 10.75 17.70 1.26
N GLU A 38 10.50 18.57 0.27
CA GLU A 38 9.55 18.31 -0.82
C GLU A 38 9.93 17.06 -1.62
N GLU A 39 11.21 16.85 -1.90
CA GLU A 39 11.70 15.66 -2.59
C GLU A 39 11.44 14.37 -1.79
N ARG A 40 11.60 14.41 -0.46
CA ARG A 40 11.29 13.28 0.42
C ARG A 40 9.79 12.98 0.45
N MET A 41 8.95 14.02 0.56
CA MET A 41 7.49 13.86 0.50
C MET A 41 7.05 13.28 -0.84
N ALA A 42 7.58 13.78 -1.96
CA ALA A 42 7.28 13.28 -3.30
C ALA A 42 7.69 11.81 -3.46
N ARG A 43 8.86 11.41 -2.94
CA ARG A 43 9.29 10.01 -2.93
C ARG A 43 8.35 9.12 -2.11
N ASN A 44 7.98 9.54 -0.89
CA ASN A 44 7.08 8.77 -0.04
C ASN A 44 5.68 8.61 -0.65
N ALA A 45 5.14 9.70 -1.22
CA ALA A 45 3.86 9.67 -1.91
C ALA A 45 3.88 8.73 -3.13
N ARG A 46 4.96 8.78 -3.93
CA ARG A 46 5.15 7.86 -5.05
C ARG A 46 5.19 6.40 -4.58
N ASP A 47 5.92 6.13 -3.53
CA ASP A 47 6.08 4.76 -3.02
C ASP A 47 4.76 4.20 -2.46
N THR A 48 3.99 5.04 -1.77
CA THR A 48 2.64 4.70 -1.29
C THR A 48 1.69 4.42 -2.46
N ASN A 49 1.78 5.19 -3.55
CA ASN A 49 0.98 4.94 -4.75
C ASN A 49 1.34 3.60 -5.43
N ILE A 50 2.62 3.22 -5.43
CA ILE A 50 3.06 1.90 -5.93
C ILE A 50 2.45 0.78 -5.06
N ALA A 51 2.53 0.92 -3.74
CA ALA A 51 1.93 -0.04 -2.81
C ALA A 51 0.41 -0.17 -3.02
N LEU A 52 -0.29 0.94 -3.24
CA LEU A 52 -1.72 0.95 -3.53
C LEU A 52 -2.04 0.23 -4.85
N GLN A 53 -1.29 0.50 -5.91
CA GLN A 53 -1.45 -0.18 -7.20
C GLN A 53 -1.19 -1.68 -7.09
N ALA A 54 -0.19 -2.08 -6.30
CA ALA A 54 0.11 -3.49 -6.04
C ALA A 54 -1.02 -4.18 -5.24
N ALA A 55 -1.59 -3.49 -4.24
CA ALA A 55 -2.71 -3.99 -3.45
C ALA A 55 -3.98 -4.15 -4.30
N ASP A 56 -4.29 -3.18 -5.16
CA ASP A 56 -5.43 -3.22 -6.08
C ASP A 56 -5.27 -4.35 -7.12
N ALA A 57 -4.06 -4.55 -7.64
CA ALA A 57 -3.78 -5.67 -8.54
C ALA A 57 -4.02 -7.03 -7.86
N ALA A 58 -3.57 -7.22 -6.61
CA ALA A 58 -3.86 -8.44 -5.85
C ALA A 58 -5.35 -8.61 -5.53
N LEU A 59 -6.08 -7.51 -5.32
CA LEU A 59 -7.53 -7.55 -5.15
C LEU A 59 -8.23 -8.02 -6.42
N ARG A 60 -7.87 -7.45 -7.58
CA ARG A 60 -8.38 -7.88 -8.90
C ARG A 60 -8.02 -9.33 -9.22
N ASP A 61 -6.84 -9.77 -8.81
CA ASP A 61 -6.42 -11.16 -8.93
C ASP A 61 -7.29 -12.11 -8.08
N ALA A 62 -7.65 -11.69 -6.87
CA ALA A 62 -8.57 -12.44 -6.01
C ALA A 62 -9.98 -12.54 -6.60
N GLU A 63 -10.50 -11.46 -7.21
CA GLU A 63 -11.78 -11.49 -7.95
C GLU A 63 -11.70 -12.50 -9.12
N ALA A 64 -10.62 -12.45 -9.90
CA ALA A 64 -10.40 -13.37 -11.01
C ALA A 64 -10.28 -14.83 -10.51
N ASP A 65 -9.65 -15.06 -9.37
CA ASP A 65 -9.58 -16.37 -8.74
C ASP A 65 -10.98 -16.89 -8.33
N ILE A 66 -11.78 -16.04 -7.66
CA ILE A 66 -13.16 -16.35 -7.27
C ILE A 66 -14.01 -16.69 -8.50
N VAL A 67 -13.93 -15.91 -9.57
CA VAL A 67 -14.81 -16.09 -10.74
C VAL A 67 -14.31 -17.16 -11.71
N THR A 68 -13.00 -17.21 -11.96
CA THR A 68 -12.42 -17.95 -13.10
C THR A 68 -11.44 -19.05 -12.70
N ALA A 69 -10.44 -18.77 -11.86
CA ALA A 69 -9.35 -19.73 -11.63
C ALA A 69 -9.82 -20.92 -10.78
N ARG A 70 -10.44 -20.66 -9.63
CA ARG A 70 -11.04 -21.69 -8.78
C ARG A 70 -12.57 -21.75 -8.87
N ALA A 71 -13.21 -20.74 -9.48
CA ALA A 71 -14.67 -20.66 -9.64
C ALA A 71 -15.40 -20.94 -8.31
N ILE A 72 -15.04 -20.17 -7.28
CA ILE A 72 -15.40 -20.41 -5.89
C ILE A 72 -16.90 -20.17 -5.69
N SER A 73 -17.59 -21.22 -5.26
CA SER A 73 -19.02 -21.18 -4.92
C SER A 73 -19.25 -21.73 -3.52
N GLY A 74 -19.77 -20.90 -2.63
CA GLY A 74 -20.01 -21.24 -1.23
C GLY A 74 -18.74 -21.19 -0.39
N ALA A 75 -18.67 -22.04 0.64
CA ALA A 75 -17.59 -22.04 1.63
C ALA A 75 -16.83 -23.39 1.73
N THR A 76 -16.97 -24.28 0.75
CA THR A 76 -16.51 -25.68 0.84
C THR A 76 -15.00 -25.85 1.07
N LEU A 77 -14.18 -24.96 0.50
CA LEU A 77 -12.71 -25.01 0.62
C LEU A 77 -12.15 -24.02 1.65
N PHE A 78 -13.01 -23.38 2.44
CA PHE A 78 -12.59 -22.38 3.42
C PHE A 78 -12.28 -23.06 4.75
N SER A 79 -11.22 -22.63 5.43
CA SER A 79 -10.89 -23.06 6.80
C SER A 79 -10.59 -21.86 7.69
N THR A 80 -10.69 -22.02 9.02
CA THR A 80 -10.35 -20.94 9.97
C THR A 80 -8.87 -20.56 9.95
N SER A 81 -8.01 -21.44 9.42
CA SER A 81 -6.56 -21.27 9.29
C SER A 81 -6.11 -20.98 7.85
N CYS A 82 -7.03 -20.84 6.90
CA CYS A 82 -6.75 -20.47 5.50
C CYS A 82 -5.79 -21.40 4.74
N ASP A 83 -5.66 -22.64 5.19
CA ASP A 83 -4.68 -23.65 4.74
C ASP A 83 -5.33 -24.97 4.32
N TYR A 84 -6.63 -24.98 4.03
CA TYR A 84 -7.30 -26.18 3.52
C TYR A 84 -6.64 -26.66 2.22
N ALA A 85 -6.55 -27.98 2.04
CA ALA A 85 -5.96 -28.56 0.83
C ALA A 85 -6.74 -28.12 -0.43
N GLY A 86 -6.09 -27.37 -1.32
CA GLY A 86 -6.73 -26.74 -2.49
C GLY A 86 -7.48 -25.43 -2.19
N GLY A 87 -7.57 -25.04 -0.92
CA GLY A 87 -8.23 -23.84 -0.41
C GLY A 87 -7.29 -22.83 0.24
N LYS A 88 -5.99 -22.85 -0.09
CA LYS A 88 -5.03 -21.84 0.39
C LYS A 88 -5.56 -20.43 0.13
N GLY A 89 -5.45 -19.54 1.12
CA GLY A 89 -5.98 -18.17 1.03
C GLY A 89 -7.48 -18.05 1.27
N LEU A 90 -8.21 -19.14 1.47
CA LEU A 90 -9.65 -19.14 1.72
C LEU A 90 -9.95 -19.36 3.19
N CYS A 91 -10.46 -18.31 3.84
CA CYS A 91 -10.60 -18.22 5.28
C CYS A 91 -12.07 -18.21 5.74
N ILE A 92 -12.42 -18.99 6.75
CA ILE A 92 -13.67 -18.74 7.48
C ILE A 92 -13.37 -17.60 8.46
N PRO A 93 -14.08 -16.46 8.38
CA PRO A 93 -13.85 -15.35 9.30
C PRO A 93 -14.17 -15.79 10.73
N PRO A 94 -13.35 -15.43 11.72
CA PRO A 94 -13.57 -15.83 13.09
C PRO A 94 -14.73 -15.01 13.71
N SER A 95 -15.21 -15.43 14.88
CA SER A 95 -16.35 -14.76 15.54
C SER A 95 -16.01 -13.32 15.92
N THR A 96 -17.03 -12.47 15.99
CA THR A 96 -16.87 -11.06 16.38
C THR A 96 -16.17 -10.94 17.73
N GLY A 97 -15.16 -10.08 17.82
CA GLY A 97 -14.36 -9.87 19.04
C GLY A 97 -13.11 -10.76 19.15
N THR A 98 -12.77 -11.51 18.10
CA THR A 98 -11.51 -12.25 17.99
C THR A 98 -10.62 -11.65 16.90
N THR A 99 -9.31 -11.94 16.96
CA THR A 99 -8.33 -11.50 15.97
C THR A 99 -8.73 -11.98 14.58
N GLN A 100 -8.79 -11.09 13.60
CA GLN A 100 -9.25 -11.42 12.26
C GLN A 100 -8.21 -12.28 11.52
N ALA A 101 -8.68 -13.12 10.59
CA ALA A 101 -7.80 -13.99 9.81
C ALA A 101 -6.77 -13.18 9.02
N TRP A 102 -7.18 -12.03 8.47
CA TRP A 102 -6.29 -11.13 7.74
C TRP A 102 -5.24 -10.44 8.60
N GLU A 103 -5.51 -10.20 9.88
CA GLU A 103 -4.50 -9.64 10.80
C GLU A 103 -3.39 -10.66 11.08
N THR A 104 -3.71 -11.95 11.03
CA THR A 104 -2.77 -13.02 11.40
C THR A 104 -2.07 -13.63 10.19
N TRP A 105 -2.78 -13.80 9.07
CA TRP A 105 -2.37 -14.68 7.98
C TRP A 105 -2.12 -13.99 6.64
N LEU A 106 -2.46 -12.70 6.49
CA LEU A 106 -2.35 -11.99 5.20
C LEU A 106 -0.92 -11.95 4.64
N THR A 107 0.09 -11.97 5.51
CA THR A 107 1.50 -11.98 5.14
C THR A 107 2.15 -13.37 5.24
N ASP A 108 1.43 -14.38 5.76
CA ASP A 108 1.90 -15.75 5.86
C ASP A 108 1.82 -16.43 4.48
N THR A 109 2.97 -16.80 3.94
CA THR A 109 3.08 -17.38 2.59
C THR A 109 2.43 -18.74 2.44
N SER A 110 2.15 -19.44 3.54
CA SER A 110 1.46 -20.73 3.54
C SER A 110 -0.05 -20.58 3.60
N ARG A 111 -0.57 -19.41 3.98
CA ARG A 111 -2.00 -19.16 4.26
C ARG A 111 -2.64 -18.07 3.42
N SER A 112 -1.85 -17.26 2.72
CA SER A 112 -2.30 -16.24 1.77
C SER A 112 -1.74 -16.53 0.38
N LEU A 113 -2.38 -16.01 -0.65
CA LEU A 113 -1.93 -16.17 -2.03
C LEU A 113 -1.14 -14.95 -2.47
N ALA A 114 -0.02 -15.16 -3.16
CA ALA A 114 0.64 -14.08 -3.87
C ALA A 114 -0.14 -13.76 -5.16
N TYR A 115 -0.02 -12.53 -5.65
CA TYR A 115 -0.52 -12.15 -6.97
C TYR A 115 -0.03 -13.12 -8.05
N GLY A 116 -0.96 -13.67 -8.81
CA GLY A 116 -0.70 -14.61 -9.89
C GLY A 116 -0.45 -16.06 -9.45
N GLU A 117 -0.43 -16.35 -8.15
CA GLU A 117 -0.19 -17.71 -7.65
C GLU A 117 -1.28 -18.68 -8.12
N MET A 118 -2.54 -18.22 -8.16
CA MET A 118 -3.68 -19.03 -8.57
C MET A 118 -4.10 -18.80 -10.02
N THR A 119 -4.07 -17.55 -10.49
CA THR A 119 -4.53 -17.15 -11.83
C THR A 119 -3.47 -17.32 -12.92
N GLY A 120 -2.20 -17.50 -12.55
CA GLY A 120 -1.09 -17.69 -13.48
C GLY A 120 -0.59 -16.40 -14.15
N VAL A 121 -1.00 -15.22 -13.69
CA VAL A 121 -0.45 -13.96 -14.21
C VAL A 121 1.01 -13.77 -13.77
N PRO A 122 1.86 -13.10 -14.58
CA PRO A 122 3.26 -12.88 -14.24
C PRO A 122 3.43 -12.11 -12.93
N SER A 123 4.37 -12.54 -12.09
CA SER A 123 4.65 -11.87 -10.81
C SER A 123 5.18 -10.44 -10.97
N PHE A 124 5.00 -9.63 -9.93
CA PHE A 124 5.55 -8.27 -9.86
C PHE A 124 7.08 -8.24 -9.96
N ILE A 125 7.61 -7.15 -10.52
CA ILE A 125 9.06 -6.90 -10.58
C ILE A 125 9.55 -6.63 -9.15
N ALA A 126 10.55 -7.38 -8.70
CA ALA A 126 11.13 -7.19 -7.37
C ALA A 126 12.13 -6.02 -7.34
N GLY A 127 12.13 -5.26 -6.25
CA GLY A 127 13.14 -4.27 -5.90
C GLY A 127 12.77 -2.82 -6.22
N THR A 128 13.77 -1.96 -6.32
CA THR A 128 13.62 -0.49 -6.43
C THR A 128 13.60 0.03 -7.87
N SER A 129 13.48 -0.87 -8.85
CA SER A 129 13.28 -0.48 -10.25
C SER A 129 11.96 0.29 -10.41
N SER A 130 11.82 1.04 -11.51
CA SER A 130 10.59 1.78 -11.76
C SER A 130 9.41 0.82 -11.90
N GLY A 131 8.45 0.88 -10.97
CA GLY A 131 7.32 -0.04 -10.90
C GLY A 131 7.61 -1.36 -10.16
N GLY A 132 8.77 -1.47 -9.52
CA GLY A 132 9.11 -2.60 -8.66
C GLY A 132 8.48 -2.50 -7.27
N VAL A 133 8.38 -3.65 -6.61
CA VAL A 133 7.85 -3.82 -5.25
C VAL A 133 8.88 -4.54 -4.36
N SER A 134 8.90 -4.22 -3.08
CA SER A 134 9.80 -4.84 -2.10
C SER A 134 9.38 -6.27 -1.74
N SER A 135 8.12 -6.63 -1.93
CA SER A 135 7.59 -7.99 -1.80
C SER A 135 6.38 -8.17 -2.72
N PRO A 136 6.11 -9.38 -3.23
CA PRO A 136 4.92 -9.64 -4.04
C PRO A 136 3.65 -9.31 -3.23
N PRO A 137 2.68 -8.58 -3.80
CA PRO A 137 1.42 -8.31 -3.13
C PRO A 137 0.65 -9.62 -2.92
N ARG A 138 -0.17 -9.66 -1.87
CA ARG A 138 -0.86 -10.87 -1.42
C ARG A 138 -2.32 -10.61 -1.11
N TYR A 139 -3.13 -11.66 -1.11
CA TYR A 139 -4.52 -11.58 -0.72
C TYR A 139 -5.00 -12.83 0.03
N LEU A 140 -6.13 -12.65 0.70
CA LEU A 140 -7.00 -13.69 1.24
C LEU A 140 -8.46 -13.38 0.93
N VAL A 141 -9.26 -14.42 0.97
CA VAL A 141 -10.70 -14.35 0.73
C VAL A 141 -11.41 -14.97 1.92
N GLU A 142 -12.34 -14.24 2.51
CA GLU A 142 -13.18 -14.70 3.61
C GLU A 142 -14.62 -14.94 3.16
N ALA A 143 -15.17 -16.12 3.43
CA ALA A 143 -16.56 -16.44 3.10
C ALA A 143 -17.50 -15.99 4.23
N ILE A 144 -18.34 -14.99 3.95
CA ILE A 144 -19.33 -14.47 4.90
C ILE A 144 -20.72 -14.95 4.45
N PRO A 145 -21.47 -15.69 5.28
CA PRO A 145 -22.82 -16.10 4.93
C PRO A 145 -23.71 -14.87 4.82
N ASP A 146 -24.37 -14.72 3.66
CA ASP A 146 -25.37 -13.69 3.46
C ASP A 146 -26.66 -14.13 4.14
N THR A 147 -27.01 -13.49 5.24
CA THR A 147 -28.23 -13.80 6.01
C THR A 147 -29.46 -13.07 5.46
N PHE A 148 -29.31 -12.14 4.52
CA PHE A 148 -30.43 -11.49 3.87
C PHE A 148 -30.95 -12.35 2.71
N GLY A 149 -32.19 -12.83 2.84
CA GLY A 149 -32.84 -13.64 1.79
C GLY A 149 -32.47 -15.12 1.81
N THR A 150 -31.79 -15.61 2.86
CA THR A 150 -31.63 -17.05 3.07
C THR A 150 -32.99 -17.68 3.38
N SER A 151 -33.42 -18.56 2.48
CA SER A 151 -34.62 -19.35 2.70
C SER A 151 -34.33 -20.43 3.74
N LEU A 152 -35.00 -20.38 4.89
CA LEU A 152 -34.97 -21.44 5.91
C LEU A 152 -35.76 -22.70 5.51
N LYS A 153 -36.27 -22.76 4.26
CA LYS A 153 -36.91 -23.96 3.73
C LYS A 153 -35.87 -25.06 3.53
N ALA A 154 -36.26 -26.32 3.77
CA ALA A 154 -35.44 -27.47 3.40
C ALA A 154 -35.08 -27.38 1.90
N GLY A 155 -33.77 -27.34 1.59
CA GLY A 155 -33.26 -27.14 0.23
C GLY A 155 -32.95 -25.67 -0.16
N GLY A 156 -33.07 -24.71 0.75
CA GLY A 156 -32.61 -23.34 0.51
C GLY A 156 -31.08 -23.26 0.38
N SER A 157 -30.59 -22.59 -0.66
CA SER A 157 -29.15 -22.36 -0.84
C SER A 157 -28.68 -21.20 0.03
N VAL A 158 -27.69 -21.44 0.89
CA VAL A 158 -26.98 -20.37 1.60
C VAL A 158 -26.17 -19.58 0.57
N ARG A 159 -26.39 -18.27 0.50
CA ARG A 159 -25.60 -17.36 -0.32
C ARG A 159 -24.43 -16.84 0.49
N TYR A 160 -23.34 -16.51 -0.18
CA TYR A 160 -22.13 -15.99 0.45
C TYR A 160 -21.72 -14.69 -0.23
N VAL A 161 -21.18 -13.78 0.58
CA VAL A 161 -20.41 -12.62 0.14
C VAL A 161 -18.97 -12.89 0.51
N TYR A 162 -18.05 -12.60 -0.40
CA TYR A 162 -16.63 -12.81 -0.14
C TYR A 162 -16.00 -11.49 0.27
N ARG A 163 -15.40 -11.45 1.46
CA ARG A 163 -14.56 -10.32 1.85
C ARG A 163 -13.15 -10.60 1.38
N ILE A 164 -12.65 -9.80 0.47
CA ILE A 164 -11.29 -9.88 -0.04
C ILE A 164 -10.46 -8.89 0.76
N THR A 165 -9.35 -9.34 1.32
CA THR A 165 -8.34 -8.46 1.92
C THR A 165 -7.04 -8.65 1.18
N SER A 166 -6.47 -7.57 0.67
CA SER A 166 -5.18 -7.59 -0.02
C SER A 166 -4.16 -6.66 0.65
N VAL A 167 -2.89 -7.01 0.53
CA VAL A 167 -1.76 -6.18 0.92
C VAL A 167 -0.85 -5.96 -0.27
N GLY A 168 -0.48 -4.71 -0.51
CA GLY A 168 0.52 -4.30 -1.48
C GLY A 168 1.71 -3.66 -0.82
N TYR A 169 2.88 -3.83 -1.46
CA TYR A 169 4.15 -3.32 -0.95
C TYR A 169 4.74 -2.30 -1.92
N GLY A 170 5.26 -1.20 -1.40
CA GLY A 170 6.00 -0.21 -2.16
C GLY A 170 7.38 -0.73 -2.56
N ALA A 171 8.14 0.07 -3.31
CA ALA A 171 9.51 -0.23 -3.67
C ALA A 171 10.46 -0.14 -2.46
N LEU A 172 10.15 0.71 -1.48
CA LEU A 172 10.89 0.80 -0.22
C LEU A 172 10.39 -0.25 0.79
N ALA A 173 11.33 -0.80 1.56
CA ALA A 173 10.98 -1.68 2.67
C ALA A 173 10.20 -0.89 3.74
N GLY A 174 9.00 -1.38 4.09
CA GLY A 174 8.14 -0.78 5.12
C GLY A 174 6.97 0.06 4.59
N THR A 175 6.89 0.29 3.28
CA THR A 175 5.69 0.88 2.68
C THR A 175 4.71 -0.23 2.35
N GLU A 176 3.61 -0.29 3.08
CA GLU A 176 2.55 -1.26 2.88
C GLU A 176 1.19 -0.57 2.84
N VAL A 177 0.30 -1.09 2.00
CA VAL A 177 -1.09 -0.63 1.88
C VAL A 177 -1.99 -1.85 1.94
N LEU A 178 -2.99 -1.80 2.82
CA LEU A 178 -4.02 -2.83 2.93
C LEU A 178 -5.32 -2.31 2.31
N LEU A 179 -5.91 -3.11 1.43
CA LEU A 179 -7.23 -2.86 0.84
C LEU A 179 -8.19 -3.98 1.23
N GLN A 180 -9.47 -3.62 1.33
CA GLN A 180 -10.51 -4.57 1.65
C GLN A 180 -11.79 -4.26 0.87
N GLU A 181 -12.39 -5.29 0.28
CA GLU A 181 -13.62 -5.20 -0.51
C GLU A 181 -14.56 -6.36 -0.18
N PHE A 182 -15.87 -6.15 -0.38
CA PHE A 182 -16.87 -7.21 -0.38
C PHE A 182 -17.32 -7.49 -1.82
N PHE A 183 -17.11 -8.71 -2.28
CA PHE A 183 -17.35 -9.14 -3.64
C PHE A 183 -18.47 -10.20 -3.70
N ARG A 184 -19.34 -10.06 -4.70
CA ARG A 184 -20.37 -11.05 -5.08
C ARG A 184 -20.18 -11.38 -6.56
N PRO A 185 -19.79 -12.62 -6.91
CA PRO A 185 -19.66 -13.06 -8.30
C PRO A 185 -21.02 -13.20 -8.99
#